data_AF-S5ALT5-F1
#
_entry.id   AF-S5ALT5-F1
#
_cell.length_a   1.000
_cell.length_b   1.000
_cell.length_c   1.000
_cell.angle_alpha   90.00
_cell.angle_beta   90.00
_cell.angle_gamma   90.00
#
_symmetry.space_group_name_H-M   'P 1'
#
loop_
_entity.id
_entity.type
_entity.pdbx_description
1 polymer ?
#
loop_
_entity_poly.entity_id
_entity_poly.type
_entity_poly.pdbx_seq_one_letter_code
_entity_poly.pdbx_strand_id
1 'polypeptide(L)' 'MPNKQKDVTLLPFVLLYTTDTFNVPDAITVYAEDSEKAEESFISAFPDASVVWIVQTASIEDAYTAYHEESAIEEAV' A
#
# COMPACT_ATOMS: atom_id res chain seq x y z
N MET A 1 32.02 15.24 -9.90
CA MET A 1 31.11 14.59 -8.94
C MET A 1 30.44 13.46 -9.68
N PRO A 2 30.67 12.18 -9.36
CA PRO A 2 29.92 11.12 -10.01
C PRO A 2 28.47 11.22 -9.53
N ASN A 3 27.54 11.48 -10.44
CA ASN A 3 26.12 11.28 -10.19
C ASN A 3 25.95 9.82 -9.78
N LYS A 4 25.80 9.58 -8.47
CA LYS A 4 25.12 8.38 -8.00
C LYS A 4 23.71 8.47 -8.56
N GLN A 5 23.49 7.90 -9.74
CA GLN A 5 22.21 7.27 -10.02
C GLN A 5 22.01 6.35 -8.81
N LYS A 6 21.15 6.77 -7.88
CA LYS A 6 20.55 5.81 -6.97
C LYS A 6 19.85 4.84 -7.90
N ASP A 7 20.36 3.63 -7.98
CA ASP A 7 19.61 2.53 -8.58
C ASP A 7 18.43 2.36 -7.63
N VAL A 8 17.34 3.07 -7.95
CA VAL A 8 16.15 3.07 -7.13
C VAL A 8 15.44 1.78 -7.49
N THR A 9 15.65 0.74 -6.67
CA THR A 9 14.91 -0.51 -6.81
C THR A 9 13.47 -0.23 -6.42
N LEU A 10 12.59 -0.18 -7.42
CA LEU A 10 11.16 -0.07 -7.18
C LEU A 10 10.63 -1.44 -6.76
N LEU A 11 10.06 -1.48 -5.56
CA LEU A 11 9.45 -2.65 -4.96
C LEU A 11 7.92 -2.53 -5.10
N PRO A 12 7.22 -3.66 -5.30
CA PRO A 12 5.77 -3.65 -5.33
C PRO A 12 5.21 -3.54 -3.91
N PHE A 13 4.28 -2.60 -3.75
CA PHE A 13 3.48 -2.41 -2.55
C PHE A 13 2.02 -2.53 -2.93
N VAL A 14 1.23 -3.22 -2.11
CA VAL A 14 -0.22 -3.21 -2.23
C VAL A 14 -0.76 -2.31 -1.13
N LEU A 15 -1.56 -1.32 -1.53
CA LEU A 15 -2.26 -0.42 -0.64
C LEU A 15 -3.73 -0.79 -0.63
N LEU A 16 -4.28 -1.03 0.55
CA LEU A 16 -5.71 -1.10 0.78
C LEU A 16 -6.19 0.30 1.11
N TYR A 17 -7.19 0.77 0.40
CA TYR A 17 -7.72 2.11 0.54
C TYR A 17 -9.25 2.12 0.49
N THR A 18 -9.83 3.13 1.11
CA THR A 18 -11.25 3.45 1.02
C THR A 18 -11.43 4.87 0.51
N THR A 19 -12.63 5.19 0.02
CA THR A 19 -13.03 6.56 -0.29
C THR A 19 -14.38 6.82 0.35
N ASP A 20 -14.82 8.08 0.39
CA ASP A 20 -16.18 8.42 0.84
C ASP A 20 -17.29 7.75 0.02
N THR A 21 -16.96 7.18 -1.15
CA THR A 21 -17.93 6.52 -2.04
C THR A 21 -18.12 5.04 -1.75
N PHE A 22 -17.18 4.39 -1.05
CA PHE A 22 -17.25 2.96 -0.74
C PHE A 22 -16.62 2.61 0.61
N ASN A 23 -17.32 1.77 1.38
CA ASN A 23 -16.87 1.31 2.71
C ASN A 23 -16.04 0.02 2.66
N VAL A 24 -16.00 -0.66 1.50
CA VAL A 24 -15.22 -1.91 1.35
C VAL A 24 -13.83 -1.53 0.85
N PRO A 25 -12.75 -1.85 1.59
CA PRO A 25 -11.38 -1.50 1.16
C PRO A 25 -11.08 -2.13 -0.20
N ASP A 26 -10.67 -1.30 -1.14
CA ASP A 26 -10.16 -1.73 -2.44
C ASP A 26 -8.63 -1.77 -2.40
N ALA A 27 -8.01 -2.53 -3.30
CA ALA A 27 -6.56 -2.74 -3.30
C ALA A 27 -5.91 -2.32 -4.62
N ILE A 28 -4.79 -1.62 -4.52
CA ILE A 28 -4.00 -1.20 -5.69
C ILE A 28 -2.53 -1.53 -5.48
N THR A 29 -1.86 -1.93 -6.57
CA THR A 29 -0.41 -2.14 -6.58
C THR A 29 0.32 -0.87 -7.01
N VAL A 30 1.25 -0.41 -6.18
CA VAL A 30 2.11 0.76 -6.42
C VAL A 30 3.57 0.31 -6.35
N TYR A 31 4.37 0.77 -7.31
CA TYR A 31 5.81 0.50 -7.32
C TYR A 31 6.56 1.71 -6.77
N ALA A 32 7.27 1.55 -5.66
CA ALA A 32 7.97 2.63 -4.97
C ALA A 32 9.28 2.16 -4.34
N GLU A 33 10.11 3.09 -3.88
CA GLU A 33 11.36 2.77 -3.18
C GLU A 33 11.08 2.13 -1.81
N ASP A 34 10.04 2.61 -1.15
CA ASP A 34 9.62 2.26 0.20
C ASP A 34 8.10 2.52 0.37
N SER A 35 7.55 2.08 1.49
CA SER A 35 6.12 2.20 1.80
C SER A 35 5.66 3.66 1.92
N GLU A 36 6.49 4.56 2.48
CA GLU A 36 6.12 5.97 2.60
C GLU A 36 6.01 6.62 1.22
N LYS A 37 6.95 6.31 0.32
CA LYS A 37 6.91 6.78 -1.08
C LYS A 37 5.74 6.22 -1.87
N ALA A 38 5.37 4.97 -1.60
CA ALA A 38 4.18 4.36 -2.20
C ALA A 38 2.91 5.08 -1.75
N GLU A 39 2.78 5.34 -0.44
CA GLU A 39 1.65 6.05 0.14
C GLU A 39 1.56 7.50 -0.36
N GLU A 40 2.67 8.26 -0.35
CA GLU A 40 2.72 9.63 -0.88
C GLU A 40 2.31 9.68 -2.35
N SER A 41 2.81 8.75 -3.16
CA SER A 41 2.46 8.67 -4.60
C SER A 41 0.99 8.34 -4.79
N PHE A 42 0.43 7.46 -3.96
CA PHE A 42 -0.97 7.10 -3.99
C PHE A 42 -1.87 8.27 -3.59
N ILE A 43 -1.61 8.93 -2.45
CA ILE A 43 -2.39 10.08 -1.98
C ILE A 43 -2.29 11.25 -2.96
N SER A 44 -1.13 11.44 -3.60
CA SER A 44 -0.98 12.46 -4.64
C SER A 44 -1.83 12.19 -5.88
N ALA A 45 -2.10 10.92 -6.20
CA ALA A 45 -2.96 10.52 -7.33
C ALA A 45 -4.45 10.44 -6.94
N PHE A 46 -4.72 10.07 -5.70
CA PHE A 46 -6.06 9.86 -5.13
C PHE A 46 -6.17 10.62 -3.79
N PRO A 47 -6.28 11.96 -3.82
CA PRO A 47 -6.31 12.77 -2.60
C PRO A 47 -7.58 12.54 -1.75
N ASP A 48 -8.64 12.02 -2.37
CA ASP A 48 -9.90 11.67 -1.71
C ASP A 48 -9.90 10.23 -1.16
N ALA A 49 -8.80 9.48 -1.33
CA ALA A 49 -8.66 8.13 -0.81
C ALA A 49 -7.93 8.14 0.54
N SER A 50 -8.44 7.33 1.47
CA SER A 50 -7.79 7.05 2.75
C SER A 50 -7.10 5.70 2.69
N VAL A 51 -5.78 5.68 2.86
CA VAL A 51 -5.03 4.43 2.96
C VAL A 51 -5.32 3.80 4.32
N VAL A 52 -5.82 2.58 4.29
CA VAL A 52 -6.17 1.79 5.48
C VAL A 52 -4.99 0.93 5.90
N TRP A 53 -4.29 0.35 4.92
CA TRP A 53 -3.16 -0.54 5.16
C TRP A 53 -2.24 -0.60 3.95
N ILE A 54 -0.96 -0.85 4.20
CA ILE A 54 0.07 -0.98 3.16
C ILE A 54 0.99 -2.14 3.48
N VAL A 55 1.28 -2.95 2.46
CA VAL A 55 2.19 -4.09 2.58
C VAL A 55 3.07 -4.23 1.35
N GLN A 56 4.31 -4.66 1.56
CA GLN A 56 5.24 -4.97 0.47
C GLN A 56 4.93 -6.35 -0.11
N THR A 57 4.14 -6.40 -1.18
CA THR A 57 3.84 -7.63 -1.92
C THR A 57 3.52 -7.32 -3.38
N ALA A 58 3.72 -8.30 -4.25
CA ALA A 58 3.30 -8.24 -5.65
C ALA A 58 1.86 -8.73 -5.87
N SER A 59 1.26 -9.39 -4.88
CA SER A 59 -0.04 -10.06 -5.01
C SER A 59 -1.10 -9.39 -4.13
N ILE A 60 -2.17 -8.92 -4.76
CA ILE A 60 -3.32 -8.35 -4.04
C ILE A 60 -4.00 -9.42 -3.15
N GLU A 61 -4.06 -10.67 -3.59
CA GLU A 61 -4.64 -11.77 -2.79
C GLU A 61 -3.85 -12.04 -1.51
N ASP A 62 -2.51 -12.01 -1.59
CA ASP A 62 -1.65 -12.15 -0.40
C ASP A 62 -1.82 -10.94 0.53
N ALA A 63 -2.00 -9.74 -0.03
CA ALA A 63 -2.26 -8.54 0.76
C ALA A 63 -3.58 -8.65 1.53
N TYR A 64 -4.68 -9.05 0.88
CA TYR A 64 -5.95 -9.26 1.58
C TYR A 64 -5.86 -10.37 2.61
N THR A 65 -5.15 -11.46 2.32
CA THR A 65 -4.96 -12.56 3.27
C THR A 65 -4.23 -12.07 4.52
N ALA A 66 -3.09 -11.39 4.34
CA ALA A 66 -2.32 -10.82 5.43
C ALA A 66 -3.11 -9.76 6.22
N TYR A 67 -3.88 -8.90 5.55
CA TYR A 67 -4.76 -7.93 6.21
C TYR A 67 -5.83 -8.61 7.08
N HIS A 68 -6.44 -9.69 6.60
CA HIS A 68 -7.41 -10.46 7.38
C HIS A 68 -6.76 -11.21 8.54
N GLU A 69 -5.56 -11.77 8.35
CA GLU A 69 -4.81 -12.44 9.42
C GLU A 69 -4.40 -11.45 10.52
N GLU A 70 -3.89 -10.27 10.16
CA GLU A 70 -3.52 -9.22 11.12
C GLU A 70 -4.75 -8.64 11.83
N SER A 71 -5.86 -8.43 11.11
CA SER A 71 -7.11 -7.95 11.71
C SER A 71 -7.75 -8.99 12.65
N ALA A 72 -7.65 -10.28 12.34
CA ALA A 72 -8.17 -11.36 13.18
C ALA A 72 -7.39 -11.51 14.50
N ILE A 73 -6.14 -11.04 14.56
CA ILE A 73 -5.33 -11.04 15.78
C ILE A 73 -5.78 -9.94 16.75
N GLU A 74 -6.26 -8.79 16.26
CA GLU A 74 -6.77 -7.71 17.11
C GLU A 74 -8.18 -7.96 17.67
N GLU A 75 -9.00 -8.81 17.05
CA GLU A 75 -10.37 -9.10 17.53
C GLU A 75 -10.41 -10.16 18.67
N ALA A 76 -9.27 -10.74 19.04
CA ALA A 76 -9.17 -11.83 20.01
C ALA A 76 -8.65 -11.42 21.41
N VAL A 77 -8.62 -10.12 21.73
CA VAL A 77 -8.17 -9.57 23.04
C VAL A 77 -9.30 -8.96 23.85
#